data_AF-A0A4R9LZQ5-F1
#
_entry.id   AF-A0A4R9LZQ5-F1
#
_cell.length_a   1.000
_cell.length_b   1.000
_cell.length_c   1.000
_cell.angle_alpha   90.00
_cell.angle_beta   90.00
_cell.angle_gamma   90.00
#
_symmetry.space_group_name_H-M   'P 1'
#
loop_
_entity.id
_entity.type
_entity.pdbx_description
1 polymer ?
#
loop_
_entity_poly.entity_id
_entity_poly.type
_entity_poly.pdbx_seq_one_letter_code
_entity_poly.pdbx_strand_id
1 'polypeptide(L)'
;MAHLGWKETPQLLFKETKNPKAGGCAMVVGFLFFGFFALIASAFFGSMIYLGEMVLLSSFAIFFAFSLLFLFASSVFSYRKASHIVRTIEIDLEKRVLSLKETSCPNVEWCLSDLISYMILYRVETNQNSSTSTTIQRKRYWDLYLIHKDGSLLLLETYLNQDSVKQGLRFFKEKLLLPVLDKAGLDLSDSQSSHFEEAQFLQKPTASDWVKTKETMEGTGISFSEPKSILKSSVSFLVPTLFYGAWFFCARMIFSEPGFDWLILIFFIPFSVLFLGFTSLFMIFILFKKTEIIVNRSEIVFRYSTNIPILSSLLKKERRVSAQSVRQIRTLRVEEDMQILCIVLKETSVPEKKSILDFLYNIQTVSLSDKMFSQDKDMLGIWTIPSWINGPSHSDLVYAEKLIENKLSLEEENLTYQSIL
;
A
#
# COMPACT_ATOMS: atom_id res chain seq x y z
N MET A 1 -8.95 31.03 -14.30
CA MET A 1 -9.44 29.63 -14.27
C MET A 1 -8.53 28.85 -13.35
N ALA A 2 -9.06 28.27 -12.27
CA ALA A 2 -8.26 27.55 -11.27
C ALA A 2 -7.87 26.17 -11.83
N HIS A 3 -6.67 26.05 -12.40
CA HIS A 3 -6.14 24.77 -12.87
C HIS A 3 -5.78 23.89 -11.66
N LEU A 4 -6.55 22.82 -11.45
CA LEU A 4 -6.19 21.43 -11.05
C LEU A 4 -5.02 21.14 -10.07
N GLY A 5 -4.51 22.12 -9.33
CA GLY A 5 -3.32 21.95 -8.46
C GLY A 5 -1.99 21.83 -9.21
N TRP A 6 -2.00 21.84 -10.55
CA TRP A 6 -0.79 21.92 -11.38
C TRP A 6 -0.30 23.36 -11.47
N LYS A 7 1.00 23.54 -11.26
CA LYS A 7 1.72 24.80 -11.45
C LYS A 7 2.50 24.71 -12.75
N GLU A 8 2.49 25.79 -13.51
CA GLU A 8 3.10 25.85 -14.83
C GLU A 8 4.07 27.02 -14.92
N THR A 9 5.23 26.74 -15.49
CA THR A 9 6.16 27.72 -16.06
C THR A 9 6.48 27.28 -17.50
N PRO A 10 7.06 28.14 -18.35
CA PRO A 10 7.28 27.82 -19.76
C PRO A 10 8.04 26.51 -20.03
N GLN A 11 8.88 26.08 -19.08
CA GLN A 11 9.76 24.91 -19.21
C GLN A 11 9.37 23.76 -18.27
N LEU A 12 8.51 24.01 -17.28
CA LEU A 12 8.25 23.07 -16.18
C LEU A 12 6.77 23.03 -15.84
N LEU A 13 6.20 21.82 -15.86
CA LEU A 13 4.91 21.53 -15.24
C LEU A 13 5.15 20.73 -13.98
N PHE A 14 4.53 21.11 -12.88
CA PHE A 14 4.63 20.30 -11.66
C PHE A 14 3.38 20.34 -10.81
N LYS A 15 3.15 19.25 -10.09
CA LYS A 15 2.07 19.11 -9.11
C LYS A 15 2.64 18.59 -7.82
N GLU A 16 2.41 19.37 -6.76
CA GLU A 16 2.75 19.00 -5.40
C GLU A 16 1.48 18.52 -4.68
N THR A 17 1.51 17.27 -4.22
CA THR A 17 0.45 16.70 -3.40
C THR A 17 0.97 16.53 -1.99
N LYS A 18 0.27 17.14 -1.04
CA LYS A 18 0.55 17.00 0.40
C LYS A 18 -0.42 16.01 1.01
N ASN A 19 -0.01 15.36 2.09
CA ASN A 19 -0.85 14.39 2.78
C ASN A 19 -2.22 15.01 3.17
N PRO A 20 -3.34 14.61 2.53
CA PRO A 20 -4.68 15.14 2.85
C PRO A 20 -5.16 14.69 4.23
N LYS A 21 -4.48 13.66 4.76
CA LYS A 21 -4.49 13.14 6.12
C LYS A 21 -4.49 14.25 7.17
N ALA A 22 -3.58 15.21 6.99
CA ALA A 22 -2.83 15.98 8.00
C ALA A 22 -3.60 16.91 8.97
N GLY A 23 -4.89 16.68 9.25
CA GLY A 23 -5.66 17.45 10.23
C GLY A 23 -5.14 17.25 11.68
N GLY A 24 -4.92 18.36 12.41
CA GLY A 24 -4.32 18.35 13.76
C GLY A 24 -5.32 18.30 14.93
N CYS A 25 -6.54 18.82 14.76
CA CYS A 25 -7.47 19.03 15.89
C CYS A 25 -7.93 17.72 16.56
N ALA A 26 -8.23 16.67 15.77
CA ALA A 26 -8.65 15.38 16.30
C ALA A 26 -7.55 14.71 17.15
N MET A 27 -6.28 14.89 16.79
CA MET A 27 -5.16 14.35 17.58
C MET A 27 -4.96 15.06 18.90
N VAL A 28 -5.13 16.39 18.93
CA VAL A 28 -5.04 17.17 20.19
C VAL A 28 -6.16 16.78 21.14
N VAL A 29 -7.40 16.68 20.64
CA VAL A 29 -8.56 16.24 21.43
C VAL A 29 -8.34 14.83 21.97
N GLY A 30 -7.87 13.89 21.13
CA GLY A 30 -7.56 12.55 21.58
C GLY A 30 -6.45 12.51 22.63
N PHE A 31 -5.39 13.32 22.48
CA PHE A 31 -4.31 13.38 23.46
C PHE A 31 -4.79 13.89 24.82
N LEU A 32 -5.62 14.94 24.82
CA LEU A 32 -6.25 15.46 26.04
C LEU A 32 -7.18 14.42 26.67
N PHE A 33 -7.99 13.73 25.87
CA PHE A 33 -8.92 12.71 26.35
C PHE A 33 -8.18 11.52 26.97
N PHE A 34 -7.24 10.89 26.26
CA PHE A 34 -6.49 9.75 26.78
C PHE A 34 -5.55 10.15 27.92
N GLY A 35 -4.97 11.35 27.88
CA GLY A 35 -4.13 11.87 28.96
C GLY A 35 -4.92 12.13 30.24
N PHE A 36 -6.09 12.77 30.13
CA PHE A 36 -6.98 13.02 31.26
C PHE A 36 -7.55 11.71 31.83
N PHE A 37 -7.96 10.80 30.96
CA PHE A 37 -8.41 9.46 31.36
C PHE A 37 -7.31 8.70 32.11
N ALA A 38 -6.08 8.70 31.61
CA ALA A 38 -4.95 8.05 32.27
C ALA A 38 -4.63 8.68 33.64
N LEU A 39 -4.71 10.00 33.76
CA LEU A 39 -4.53 10.71 35.04
C LEU A 39 -5.61 10.34 36.06
N ILE A 40 -6.90 10.39 35.67
CA ILE A 40 -8.01 10.01 36.55
C ILE A 40 -7.89 8.56 36.97
N ALA A 41 -7.67 7.65 36.00
CA ALA A 41 -7.51 6.23 36.27
C ALA A 41 -6.34 6.00 37.25
N SER A 42 -5.20 6.67 37.04
CA SER A 42 -4.04 6.56 37.93
C SER A 42 -4.32 7.07 39.33
N ALA A 43 -5.03 8.20 39.48
CA ALA A 43 -5.38 8.74 40.79
C ALA A 43 -6.36 7.82 41.55
N PHE A 44 -7.45 7.41 40.88
CA PHE A 44 -8.48 6.57 41.47
C PHE A 44 -7.96 5.17 41.81
N PHE A 45 -7.43 4.45 40.82
CA PHE A 45 -6.92 3.09 41.03
C PHE A 45 -5.61 3.08 41.83
N GLY A 46 -4.79 4.13 41.74
CA GLY A 46 -3.61 4.28 42.60
C GLY A 46 -3.97 4.40 44.07
N SER A 47 -5.05 5.12 44.40
CA SER A 47 -5.58 5.17 45.76
C SER A 47 -6.09 3.81 46.23
N MET A 48 -6.78 3.05 45.36
CA MET A 48 -7.25 1.69 45.69
C MET A 48 -6.07 0.75 45.97
N ILE A 49 -4.99 0.83 45.19
CA ILE A 49 -3.75 0.06 45.46
C ILE A 49 -3.14 0.43 46.80
N TYR A 50 -3.06 1.73 47.11
CA TYR A 50 -2.52 2.21 48.39
C TYR A 50 -3.32 1.70 49.59
N LEU A 51 -4.64 1.62 49.45
CA LEU A 51 -5.55 1.06 50.46
C LEU A 51 -5.51 -0.48 50.53
N GLY A 52 -4.76 -1.14 49.63
CA GLY A 52 -4.71 -2.60 49.54
C GLY A 52 -5.97 -3.22 48.93
N GLU A 53 -6.88 -2.42 48.40
CA GLU A 53 -8.16 -2.86 47.84
C GLU A 53 -8.06 -3.10 46.33
N MET A 54 -8.61 -4.23 45.88
CA MET A 54 -8.71 -4.57 44.46
C MET A 54 -7.39 -4.39 43.68
N VAL A 55 -6.25 -4.67 44.34
CA VAL A 55 -4.89 -4.35 43.85
C VAL A 55 -4.66 -4.82 42.41
N LEU A 56 -5.16 -6.00 42.05
CA LEU A 56 -4.98 -6.57 40.72
C LEU A 56 -5.84 -5.87 39.64
N LEU A 57 -7.11 -5.57 39.91
CA LEU A 57 -7.99 -4.79 39.02
C LEU A 57 -7.43 -3.37 38.85
N SER A 58 -7.03 -2.75 39.95
CA SER A 58 -6.46 -1.40 39.96
C SER A 58 -5.15 -1.34 39.19
N SER A 59 -4.26 -2.32 39.35
CA SER A 59 -3.00 -2.41 38.58
C SER A 59 -3.25 -2.64 37.09
N PHE A 60 -4.21 -3.49 36.73
CA PHE A 60 -4.58 -3.73 35.34
C PHE A 60 -5.20 -2.49 34.69
N ALA A 61 -6.10 -1.79 35.39
CA ALA A 61 -6.73 -0.58 34.89
C ALA A 61 -5.71 0.56 34.64
N ILE A 62 -4.74 0.73 35.53
CA ILE A 62 -3.62 1.67 35.34
C ILE A 62 -2.78 1.26 34.13
N PHE A 63 -2.36 -0.02 34.06
CA PHE A 63 -1.59 -0.53 32.92
C PHE A 63 -2.33 -0.31 31.60
N PHE A 64 -3.62 -0.62 31.55
CA PHE A 64 -4.45 -0.45 30.37
C PHE A 64 -4.55 1.03 29.95
N ALA A 65 -4.77 1.94 30.90
CA ALA A 65 -4.88 3.37 30.61
C ALA A 65 -3.55 3.96 30.07
N PHE A 66 -2.41 3.62 30.67
CA PHE A 66 -1.10 4.04 30.16
C PHE A 66 -0.77 3.40 28.81
N SER A 67 -1.16 2.14 28.60
CA SER A 67 -0.93 1.46 27.33
C SER A 67 -1.74 2.09 26.19
N LEU A 68 -3.00 2.47 26.44
CA LEU A 68 -3.81 3.22 25.48
C LEU A 68 -3.20 4.58 25.17
N LEU A 69 -2.76 5.32 26.20
CA LEU A 69 -2.07 6.60 26.00
C LEU A 69 -0.80 6.43 25.17
N PHE A 70 0.01 5.40 25.44
CA PHE A 70 1.21 5.10 24.67
C PHE A 70 0.90 4.73 23.22
N LEU A 71 -0.07 3.84 22.97
CA LEU A 71 -0.49 3.48 21.62
C LEU A 71 -1.01 4.70 20.85
N PHE A 72 -1.79 5.55 21.52
CA PHE A 72 -2.29 6.79 20.93
C PHE A 72 -1.13 7.74 20.60
N ALA A 73 -0.22 8.00 21.53
CA ALA A 73 0.95 8.86 21.30
C ALA A 73 1.86 8.32 20.18
N SER A 74 2.07 7.00 20.14
CA SER A 74 2.82 6.30 19.08
C SER A 74 2.16 6.46 17.70
N SER A 75 0.82 6.34 17.65
CA SER A 75 0.04 6.56 16.44
C SER A 75 0.14 8.02 15.98
N VAL A 76 0.01 8.99 16.89
CA VAL A 76 0.18 10.43 16.60
C VAL A 76 1.58 10.71 16.07
N PHE A 77 2.62 10.14 16.66
CA PHE A 77 3.99 10.32 16.21
C PHE A 77 4.21 9.75 14.80
N SER A 78 3.70 8.54 14.54
CA SER A 78 3.76 7.90 13.24
C SER A 78 2.99 8.70 12.18
N TYR A 79 1.83 9.22 12.55
CA TYR A 79 1.03 10.08 11.70
C TYR A 79 1.72 11.40 11.39
N ARG A 80 2.34 12.06 12.39
CA ARG A 80 3.09 13.30 12.16
C ARG A 80 4.23 13.10 11.17
N LYS A 81 4.96 11.99 11.27
CA LYS A 81 5.97 11.63 10.26
C LYS A 81 5.35 11.52 8.86
N ALA A 82 4.20 10.85 8.74
CA ALA A 82 3.48 10.75 7.48
C ALA A 82 2.91 12.10 6.98
N SER A 83 2.60 13.04 7.87
CA SER A 83 2.05 14.36 7.51
C SER A 83 3.05 15.27 6.78
N HIS A 84 4.35 15.02 6.94
CA HIS A 84 5.41 15.74 6.24
C HIS A 84 5.73 15.17 4.86
N ILE A 85 5.08 14.06 4.46
CA ILE A 85 5.26 13.49 3.13
C ILE A 85 4.65 14.43 2.10
N VAL A 86 5.51 14.95 1.22
CA VAL A 86 5.15 15.65 0.00
C VAL A 86 5.56 14.78 -1.18
N ARG A 87 4.64 14.62 -2.12
CA ARG A 87 4.86 13.93 -3.39
C ARG A 87 4.76 14.94 -4.51
N THR A 88 5.74 14.94 -5.41
CA THR A 88 5.79 15.85 -6.55
C THR A 88 5.89 15.05 -7.83
N ILE A 89 5.05 15.37 -8.79
CA ILE A 89 5.20 14.96 -10.19
C ILE A 89 5.68 16.20 -10.95
N GLU A 90 6.78 16.08 -11.67
CA GLU A 90 7.41 17.19 -12.38
C GLU A 90 7.79 16.76 -13.79
N ILE A 91 7.30 17.49 -14.78
CA ILE A 91 7.56 17.32 -16.20
C ILE A 91 8.41 18.52 -16.63
N ASP A 92 9.70 18.27 -16.82
CA ASP A 92 10.66 19.25 -17.32
C ASP A 92 10.77 19.07 -18.84
N LEU A 93 10.19 20.01 -19.58
CA LEU A 93 10.16 20.00 -21.04
C LEU A 93 11.52 20.35 -21.65
N GLU A 94 12.36 21.10 -20.92
CA GLU A 94 13.71 21.49 -21.37
C GLU A 94 14.68 20.33 -21.23
N LYS A 95 14.69 19.66 -20.06
CA LYS A 95 15.51 18.47 -19.82
C LYS A 95 14.92 17.21 -20.46
N ARG A 96 13.65 17.25 -20.85
CA ARG A 96 12.88 16.13 -21.41
C ARG A 96 12.74 14.97 -20.43
N VAL A 97 12.52 15.30 -19.17
CA VAL A 97 12.43 14.33 -18.06
C VAL A 97 11.11 14.49 -17.32
N LEU A 98 10.47 13.35 -17.04
CA LEU A 98 9.42 13.21 -16.05
C LEU A 98 10.07 12.71 -14.75
N SER A 99 9.94 13.47 -13.66
CA SER A 99 10.47 13.10 -12.36
C SER A 99 9.38 12.93 -11.31
N LEU A 100 9.51 11.87 -10.52
CA LEU A 100 8.72 11.62 -9.32
C LEU A 100 9.60 11.81 -8.10
N LYS A 101 9.19 12.73 -7.24
CA LYS A 101 9.92 13.09 -6.03
C LYS A 101 9.04 12.82 -4.83
N GLU A 102 9.58 12.13 -3.82
CA GLU A 102 8.91 11.88 -2.55
C GLU A 102 9.84 12.29 -1.42
N THR A 103 9.29 12.93 -0.39
CA THR A 103 10.09 13.47 0.73
C THR A 103 10.91 12.37 1.40
N SER A 104 12.21 12.59 1.57
CA SER A 104 13.17 11.63 2.15
C SER A 104 13.34 10.31 1.38
N CYS A 105 12.95 10.27 0.10
CA CYS A 105 13.14 9.12 -0.78
C CYS A 105 13.96 9.51 -2.03
N PRO A 106 14.65 8.57 -2.68
CA PRO A 106 15.28 8.81 -3.97
C PRO A 106 14.27 9.25 -5.05
N ASN A 107 14.71 10.08 -5.98
CA ASN A 107 13.91 10.47 -7.15
C ASN A 107 13.86 9.32 -8.16
N VAL A 108 12.76 9.23 -8.89
CA VAL A 108 12.63 8.40 -10.09
C VAL A 108 12.48 9.32 -11.29
N GLU A 109 13.24 9.06 -12.35
CA GLU A 109 13.24 9.85 -13.58
C GLU A 109 12.98 8.96 -14.79
N TRP A 110 12.11 9.40 -15.68
CA TRP A 110 11.84 8.79 -16.97
C TRP A 110 12.04 9.78 -18.09
N CYS A 111 12.46 9.29 -19.26
CA CYS A 111 12.53 10.10 -20.45
C CYS A 111 11.12 10.40 -20.99
N LEU A 112 10.88 11.63 -21.45
CA LEU A 112 9.61 11.95 -22.11
C LEU A 112 9.45 11.24 -23.46
N SER A 113 10.55 10.84 -24.12
CA SER A 113 10.51 10.04 -25.36
C SER A 113 9.96 8.63 -25.15
N ASP A 114 9.99 8.15 -23.91
CA ASP A 114 9.55 6.81 -23.55
C ASP A 114 8.06 6.77 -23.16
N LEU A 115 7.39 7.92 -23.16
CA LEU A 115 5.95 8.02 -22.96
C LEU A 115 5.23 7.68 -24.27
N ILE A 116 4.26 6.76 -24.22
CA ILE A 116 3.62 6.22 -25.43
C ILE A 116 2.18 6.65 -25.60
N SER A 117 1.46 7.00 -24.52
CA SER A 117 0.05 7.39 -24.59
C SER A 117 -0.48 7.97 -23.28
N TYR A 118 -1.55 8.76 -23.38
CA TYR A 118 -2.51 8.99 -22.30
C TYR A 118 -3.55 7.87 -22.26
N MET A 119 -3.93 7.41 -21.07
CA MET A 119 -5.06 6.50 -20.91
C MET A 119 -6.12 7.08 -19.99
N ILE A 120 -7.38 6.98 -20.40
CA ILE A 120 -8.53 7.44 -19.61
C ILE A 120 -9.27 6.22 -19.11
N LEU A 121 -9.42 6.12 -17.79
CA LEU A 121 -10.22 5.08 -17.14
C LEU A 121 -11.42 5.69 -16.43
N TYR A 122 -12.55 5.00 -16.51
CA TYR A 122 -13.75 5.32 -15.74
C TYR A 122 -13.89 4.34 -14.58
N ARG A 123 -14.14 4.86 -13.38
CA ARG A 123 -14.40 4.04 -12.20
C ARG A 123 -15.55 4.57 -11.36
N VAL A 124 -16.19 3.66 -10.64
CA VAL A 124 -17.29 3.96 -9.73
C VAL A 124 -16.95 3.43 -8.35
N GLU A 125 -16.92 4.32 -7.36
CA GLU A 125 -16.79 3.93 -5.96
C GLU A 125 -18.14 3.97 -5.28
N THR A 126 -18.47 2.92 -4.54
CA THR A 126 -19.62 2.90 -3.64
C THR A 126 -19.15 3.25 -2.23
N ASN A 127 -19.48 4.44 -1.74
CA ASN A 127 -19.25 4.75 -0.33
C ASN A 127 -20.30 4.02 0.52
N GLN A 128 -19.88 2.97 1.22
CA GLN A 128 -20.64 2.44 2.36
C GLN A 128 -20.25 3.25 3.60
N ASN A 129 -20.90 4.39 3.82
CA ASN A 129 -20.82 5.01 5.14
C ASN A 129 -21.59 4.11 6.12
N SER A 130 -20.90 3.60 7.13
CA SER A 130 -21.42 2.75 8.20
C SER A 130 -22.29 3.54 9.20
N SER A 131 -23.22 4.35 8.70
CA SER A 131 -24.15 5.16 9.49
C SER A 131 -25.55 5.08 8.87
N THR A 132 -26.30 4.05 9.28
CA THR A 132 -27.79 3.99 9.38
C THR A 132 -28.63 4.87 8.45
N SER A 133 -28.30 4.97 7.16
CA SER A 133 -29.12 5.61 6.14
C SER A 133 -28.90 4.94 4.78
N THR A 134 -29.99 4.45 4.20
CA THR A 134 -30.06 3.53 3.06
C THR A 134 -29.83 4.20 1.69
N THR A 135 -28.89 5.13 1.58
CA THR A 135 -28.58 5.78 0.29
C THR A 135 -27.15 5.47 -0.12
N ILE A 136 -26.98 4.48 -0.99
CA ILE A 136 -25.68 4.14 -1.60
C ILE A 136 -25.30 5.29 -2.54
N GLN A 137 -24.47 6.21 -2.06
CA GLN A 137 -23.87 7.22 -2.92
C GLN A 137 -22.75 6.59 -3.75
N ARG A 138 -22.98 6.52 -5.06
CA ARG A 138 -21.98 6.11 -6.04
C ARG A 138 -21.24 7.35 -6.54
N LYS A 139 -19.94 7.45 -6.26
CA LYS A 139 -19.09 8.48 -6.84
C LYS A 139 -18.47 7.96 -8.12
N ARG A 140 -18.45 8.81 -9.14
CA ARG A 140 -17.91 8.52 -10.47
C ARG A 140 -16.62 9.30 -10.64
N TYR A 141 -15.61 8.64 -11.16
CA TYR A 141 -14.30 9.21 -11.38
C TYR A 141 -13.82 8.89 -12.80
N TRP A 142 -13.14 9.86 -13.39
CA TRP A 142 -12.39 9.70 -14.62
C TRP A 142 -10.93 9.95 -14.31
N ASP A 143 -10.11 8.92 -14.43
CA ASP A 143 -8.69 8.98 -14.13
C ASP A 143 -7.89 9.11 -15.42
N LEU A 144 -6.98 10.08 -15.45
CA LEU A 144 -6.06 10.31 -16.56
C LEU A 144 -4.67 9.79 -16.19
N TYR A 145 -4.21 8.79 -16.94
CA TYR A 145 -2.92 8.16 -16.77
C TYR A 145 -1.95 8.54 -17.90
N LEU A 146 -0.66 8.55 -17.59
CA LEU A 146 0.43 8.43 -18.56
C LEU A 146 0.88 6.98 -18.63
N ILE A 147 1.12 6.50 -19.86
CA ILE A 147 1.69 5.18 -20.13
C ILE A 147 3.13 5.34 -20.60
N HIS A 148 4.04 4.61 -19.96
CA HIS A 148 5.44 4.49 -20.34
C HIS A 148 5.67 3.21 -21.16
N LYS A 149 6.75 3.15 -21.95
CA LYS A 149 7.06 2.03 -22.86
C LYS A 149 7.25 0.68 -22.17
N ASP A 150 7.64 0.64 -20.90
CA ASP A 150 7.69 -0.60 -20.10
C ASP A 150 6.30 -1.06 -19.62
N GLY A 151 5.26 -0.29 -19.91
CA GLY A 151 3.88 -0.53 -19.49
C GLY A 151 3.52 0.07 -18.14
N SER A 152 4.45 0.77 -17.48
CA SER A 152 4.17 1.49 -16.24
C SER A 152 3.07 2.53 -16.45
N LEU A 153 2.21 2.65 -15.44
CA LEU A 153 1.10 3.60 -15.43
C LEU A 153 1.32 4.65 -14.35
N LEU A 154 1.23 5.92 -14.72
CA LEU A 154 1.31 7.04 -13.78
C LEU A 154 0.00 7.83 -13.81
N LEU A 155 -0.76 7.78 -12.70
CA LEU A 155 -1.93 8.65 -12.52
C LEU A 155 -1.49 10.12 -12.46
N LEU A 156 -1.95 10.93 -13.42
CA LEU A 156 -1.76 12.38 -13.42
C LEU A 156 -2.82 13.09 -12.58
N GLU A 157 -4.08 12.75 -12.83
CA GLU A 157 -5.22 13.45 -12.25
C GLU A 157 -6.47 12.57 -12.22
N THR A 158 -7.29 12.79 -11.20
CA THR A 158 -8.62 12.18 -11.05
C THR A 158 -9.68 13.28 -11.14
N TYR A 159 -10.64 13.12 -12.05
CA TYR A 159 -11.72 14.06 -12.30
C TYR A 159 -13.07 13.51 -11.85
N LEU A 160 -13.95 14.40 -11.37
CA LEU A 160 -15.31 14.06 -10.90
C LEU A 160 -16.38 14.19 -11.99
N ASN A 161 -16.03 14.73 -13.17
CA ASN A 161 -16.95 14.89 -14.29
C ASN A 161 -16.22 14.73 -15.63
N GLN A 162 -17.01 14.48 -16.68
CA GLN A 162 -16.50 14.24 -18.05
C GLN A 162 -15.89 15.49 -18.67
N ASP A 163 -16.45 16.68 -18.41
CA ASP A 163 -15.95 17.92 -19.00
C ASP A 163 -14.57 18.31 -18.46
N SER A 164 -14.31 18.07 -17.17
CA SER A 164 -12.99 18.39 -16.59
C SER A 164 -11.90 17.46 -17.10
N VAL A 165 -12.18 16.17 -17.33
CA VAL A 165 -11.18 15.27 -17.92
C VAL A 165 -10.89 15.68 -19.37
N LYS A 166 -11.89 16.11 -20.14
CA LYS A 166 -11.69 16.65 -21.50
C LYS A 166 -10.81 17.91 -21.49
N GLN A 167 -11.06 18.83 -20.56
CA GLN A 167 -10.26 20.04 -20.41
C GLN A 167 -8.83 19.72 -19.93
N GLY A 168 -8.69 18.82 -18.96
CA GLY A 168 -7.40 18.37 -18.46
C GLY A 168 -6.56 17.67 -19.53
N LEU A 169 -7.17 16.77 -20.30
CA LEU A 169 -6.51 16.12 -21.44
C LEU A 169 -6.01 17.15 -22.46
N ARG A 170 -6.82 18.14 -22.82
CA ARG A 170 -6.39 19.22 -23.73
C ARG A 170 -5.18 19.97 -23.20
N PHE A 171 -5.22 20.35 -21.92
CA PHE A 171 -4.10 21.02 -21.25
C PHE A 171 -2.80 20.21 -21.35
N PHE A 172 -2.84 18.90 -21.08
CA PHE A 172 -1.65 18.06 -21.20
C PHE A 172 -1.20 17.88 -22.66
N LYS A 173 -2.14 17.68 -23.59
CA LYS A 173 -1.82 17.52 -25.02
C LYS A 173 -1.20 18.76 -25.67
N GLU A 174 -1.51 19.95 -25.17
CA GLU A 174 -0.85 21.19 -25.60
C GLU A 174 0.65 21.21 -25.24
N LYS A 175 1.07 20.45 -24.22
CA LYS A 175 2.46 20.39 -23.73
C LYS A 175 3.19 19.15 -24.22
N LEU A 176 2.49 18.02 -24.19
CA LEU A 176 2.98 16.70 -24.54
C LEU A 176 1.98 16.07 -25.49
N LEU A 177 2.23 16.18 -26.80
CA LEU A 177 1.34 15.62 -27.80
C LEU A 177 1.55 14.10 -27.85
N LEU A 178 0.73 13.36 -27.11
CA LEU A 178 0.71 11.90 -27.07
C LEU A 178 -0.65 11.34 -27.55
N PRO A 179 -0.68 10.11 -28.09
CA PRO A 179 -1.90 9.40 -28.43
C PRO A 179 -2.78 9.18 -27.20
N VAL A 180 -4.07 8.97 -27.39
CA VAL A 180 -5.05 8.79 -26.32
C VAL A 180 -5.72 7.44 -26.45
N LEU A 181 -5.53 6.58 -25.46
CA LEU A 181 -6.28 5.34 -25.25
C LEU A 181 -7.49 5.62 -24.36
N ASP A 182 -8.67 5.81 -24.98
CA ASP A 182 -9.91 6.04 -24.25
C ASP A 182 -10.62 4.71 -23.91
N LYS A 183 -10.40 4.22 -22.70
CA LYS A 183 -11.11 3.08 -22.12
C LYS A 183 -12.35 3.50 -21.31
N ALA A 184 -12.58 4.80 -21.15
CA ALA A 184 -13.73 5.34 -20.43
C ALA A 184 -14.97 5.49 -21.33
N GLY A 185 -14.82 5.35 -22.64
CA GLY A 185 -15.92 5.44 -23.62
C GLY A 185 -16.42 6.87 -23.81
N LEU A 186 -15.49 7.84 -23.85
CA LEU A 186 -15.78 9.27 -24.07
C LEU A 186 -15.59 9.71 -25.53
N ASP A 187 -15.24 8.78 -26.42
CA ASP A 187 -14.86 9.00 -27.82
C ASP A 187 -13.72 10.02 -27.98
N LEU A 188 -12.72 9.93 -27.09
CA LEU A 188 -11.54 10.81 -27.07
C LEU A 188 -10.28 10.16 -27.65
N SER A 189 -10.39 8.94 -28.18
CA SER A 189 -9.26 8.23 -28.78
C SER A 189 -8.63 9.01 -29.92
N ASP A 190 -7.32 9.15 -29.89
CA ASP A 190 -6.54 9.88 -30.88
C ASP A 190 -5.18 9.20 -31.08
N SER A 191 -4.70 9.12 -32.31
CA SER A 191 -3.40 8.53 -32.65
C SER A 191 -2.29 9.58 -32.85
N GLN A 192 -2.60 10.88 -32.73
CA GLN A 192 -1.60 11.94 -32.90
C GLN A 192 -0.50 11.86 -31.84
N SER A 193 0.75 11.93 -32.28
CA SER A 193 1.93 11.96 -31.41
C SER A 193 2.99 12.90 -31.95
N SER A 194 3.75 13.52 -31.06
CA SER A 194 5.03 14.17 -31.38
C SER A 194 6.18 13.29 -30.91
N HIS A 195 7.22 13.16 -31.73
CA HIS A 195 8.47 12.54 -31.29
C HIS A 195 9.23 13.51 -30.40
N PHE A 196 9.54 13.06 -29.18
CA PHE A 196 10.51 13.73 -28.32
C PHE A 196 11.88 13.09 -28.55
N GLU A 197 12.90 13.92 -28.64
CA GLU A 197 14.29 13.47 -28.58
C GLU A 197 14.61 12.89 -27.18
N GLU A 198 15.60 12.00 -27.11
CA GLU A 198 16.04 11.40 -25.86
C GLU A 198 16.57 12.44 -24.86
N ALA A 199 16.43 12.14 -23.56
CA ALA A 199 17.00 12.93 -22.48
C ALA A 199 18.52 12.73 -22.43
N GLN A 200 19.25 13.80 -22.11
CA GLN A 200 20.72 13.77 -22.08
C GLN A 200 21.28 12.97 -20.89
N PHE A 201 20.54 12.90 -19.78
CA PHE A 201 20.94 12.18 -18.58
C PHE A 201 19.71 11.77 -17.77
N LEU A 202 19.66 10.51 -17.33
CA LEU A 202 18.64 9.98 -16.44
C LEU A 202 19.30 9.41 -15.19
N GLN A 203 18.78 9.77 -14.02
CA GLN A 203 19.23 9.17 -12.78
C GLN A 203 18.81 7.69 -12.70
N LYS A 204 19.77 6.80 -12.43
CA LYS A 204 19.46 5.39 -12.20
C LYS A 204 18.66 5.23 -10.89
N PRO A 205 17.65 4.35 -10.86
CA PRO A 205 16.90 4.08 -9.64
C PRO A 205 17.84 3.51 -8.56
N THR A 206 17.70 4.00 -7.33
CA THR A 206 18.49 3.57 -6.18
C THR A 206 17.58 3.01 -5.11
N ALA A 207 18.06 1.98 -4.41
CA ALA A 207 17.33 1.35 -3.33
C ALA A 207 17.41 2.19 -2.05
N SER A 208 16.30 2.33 -1.33
CA SER A 208 16.31 2.81 0.05
C SER A 208 16.66 1.68 1.04
N ASP A 209 16.81 2.04 2.31
CA ASP A 209 17.04 1.10 3.43
C ASP A 209 15.94 0.05 3.63
N TRP A 210 14.79 0.21 2.97
CA TRP A 210 13.66 -0.72 3.03
C TRP A 210 13.87 -1.97 2.17
N VAL A 211 14.65 -1.86 1.10
CA VAL A 211 14.86 -2.97 0.16
C VAL A 211 16.01 -3.82 0.64
N LYS A 212 15.77 -5.12 0.83
CA LYS A 212 16.83 -6.09 1.13
C LYS A 212 16.92 -7.12 0.03
N THR A 213 18.13 -7.28 -0.48
CA THR A 213 18.51 -8.33 -1.42
C THR A 213 19.39 -9.35 -0.70
N LYS A 214 19.15 -10.63 -0.95
CA LYS A 214 19.94 -11.73 -0.39
C LYS A 214 20.08 -12.82 -1.44
N GLU A 215 21.32 -13.20 -1.74
CA GLU A 215 21.55 -14.37 -2.59
C GLU A 215 21.26 -15.66 -1.80
N THR A 216 20.47 -16.55 -2.41
CA THR A 216 20.08 -17.86 -1.87
C THR A 216 20.41 -18.95 -2.87
N MET A 217 20.36 -20.22 -2.45
CA MET A 217 20.59 -21.37 -3.33
C MET A 217 19.59 -21.42 -4.51
N GLU A 218 18.39 -20.86 -4.34
CA GLU A 218 17.31 -20.88 -5.34
C GLU A 218 17.32 -19.64 -6.26
N GLY A 219 18.14 -18.64 -5.95
CA GLY A 219 18.22 -17.38 -6.68
C GLY A 219 18.38 -16.15 -5.77
N THR A 220 18.13 -14.97 -6.31
CA THR A 220 18.21 -13.71 -5.59
C THR A 220 16.88 -13.43 -4.89
N GLY A 221 16.88 -13.45 -3.56
CA GLY A 221 15.76 -13.07 -2.71
C GLY A 221 15.65 -11.55 -2.58
N ILE A 222 14.47 -11.00 -2.81
CA ILE A 222 14.13 -9.58 -2.68
C ILE A 222 12.98 -9.47 -1.68
N SER A 223 13.13 -8.59 -0.69
CA SER A 223 12.08 -8.33 0.30
C SER A 223 12.08 -6.87 0.74
N PHE A 224 10.89 -6.32 0.95
CA PHE A 224 10.74 -5.08 1.71
C PHE A 224 10.66 -5.42 3.18
N SER A 225 11.56 -4.85 3.97
CA SER A 225 11.55 -5.03 5.41
C SER A 225 11.71 -3.69 6.09
N GLU A 226 10.87 -3.44 7.07
CA GLU A 226 10.94 -2.21 7.83
C GLU A 226 12.23 -2.13 8.66
N PRO A 227 12.93 -0.98 8.67
CA PRO A 227 14.06 -0.76 9.57
C PRO A 227 13.62 -0.91 11.04
N LYS A 228 14.49 -1.52 11.84
CA LYS A 228 14.19 -1.80 13.26
C LYS A 228 13.95 -0.48 14.02
N SER A 229 12.81 -0.38 14.69
CA SER A 229 12.46 0.76 15.53
C SER A 229 12.01 0.29 16.92
N ILE A 230 12.56 0.91 17.98
CA ILE A 230 12.20 0.62 19.37
C ILE A 230 10.69 0.85 19.58
N LEU A 231 10.15 1.96 19.08
CA LEU A 231 8.73 2.30 19.21
C LEU A 231 7.83 1.20 18.63
N LYS A 232 8.17 0.70 17.42
CA LYS A 232 7.40 -0.35 16.76
C LYS A 232 7.54 -1.70 17.44
N SER A 233 8.74 -2.03 17.93
CA SER A 233 8.95 -3.22 18.74
C SER A 233 8.07 -3.17 19.99
N SER A 234 8.04 -2.03 20.69
CA SER A 234 7.19 -1.85 21.87
C SER A 234 5.70 -1.99 21.54
N VAL A 235 5.21 -1.37 20.46
CA VAL A 235 3.81 -1.54 20.01
C VAL A 235 3.50 -3.00 19.69
N SER A 236 4.42 -3.68 19.01
CA SER A 236 4.29 -5.10 18.60
C SER A 236 4.17 -6.06 19.79
N PHE A 237 4.79 -5.74 20.94
CA PHE A 237 4.64 -6.49 22.19
C PHE A 237 3.44 -6.02 23.02
N LEU A 238 3.15 -4.72 23.02
CA LEU A 238 2.11 -4.13 23.87
C LEU A 238 0.70 -4.53 23.41
N VAL A 239 0.42 -4.50 22.11
CA VAL A 239 -0.89 -4.89 21.57
C VAL A 239 -1.28 -6.31 21.98
N PRO A 240 -0.47 -7.36 21.76
CA PRO A 240 -0.84 -8.69 22.21
C PRO A 240 -0.97 -8.75 23.75
N THR A 241 -0.08 -8.07 24.49
CA THR A 241 -0.15 -8.03 25.96
C THR A 241 -1.49 -7.45 26.45
N LEU A 242 -2.05 -6.44 25.77
CA LEU A 242 -3.37 -5.90 26.11
C LEU A 242 -4.49 -6.89 25.83
N PHE A 243 -4.48 -7.57 24.68
CA PHE A 243 -5.54 -8.52 24.31
C PHE A 243 -5.52 -9.76 25.21
N TYR A 244 -4.34 -10.38 25.41
CA TYR A 244 -4.21 -11.53 26.31
C TYR A 244 -4.38 -11.14 27.78
N GLY A 245 -3.89 -9.96 28.17
CA GLY A 245 -4.04 -9.44 29.53
C GLY A 245 -5.50 -9.14 29.88
N ALA A 246 -6.26 -8.51 28.97
CA ALA A 246 -7.69 -8.28 29.15
C ALA A 246 -8.46 -9.60 29.23
N TRP A 247 -8.16 -10.55 28.34
CA TRP A 247 -8.76 -11.88 28.40
C TRP A 247 -8.47 -12.58 29.73
N PHE A 248 -7.21 -12.61 30.16
CA PHE A 248 -6.79 -13.23 31.42
C PHE A 248 -7.47 -12.58 32.62
N PHE A 249 -7.60 -11.24 32.60
CA PHE A 249 -8.31 -10.50 33.63
C PHE A 249 -9.79 -10.91 33.71
N CYS A 250 -10.49 -10.94 32.57
CA CYS A 250 -11.89 -11.41 32.51
C CYS A 250 -12.03 -12.86 32.99
N ALA A 251 -11.14 -13.76 32.55
CA ALA A 251 -11.14 -15.15 32.98
C ALA A 251 -10.97 -15.24 34.51
N ARG A 252 -10.00 -14.52 35.07
CA ARG A 252 -9.74 -14.53 36.51
C ARG A 252 -10.92 -14.01 37.32
N MET A 253 -11.57 -12.92 36.90
CA MET A 253 -12.78 -12.42 37.55
C MET A 253 -13.88 -13.48 37.56
N ILE A 254 -14.08 -14.16 36.42
CA ILE A 254 -15.07 -15.23 36.29
C ILE A 254 -14.77 -16.44 37.19
N PHE A 255 -13.50 -16.77 37.40
CA PHE A 255 -13.12 -17.94 38.20
C PHE A 255 -12.88 -17.64 39.70
N SER A 256 -12.81 -16.36 40.12
CA SER A 256 -12.44 -15.99 41.49
C SER A 256 -13.62 -15.65 42.40
N GLU A 257 -14.82 -15.37 41.87
CA GLU A 257 -15.98 -15.05 42.71
C GLU A 257 -16.78 -16.32 43.11
N PRO A 258 -17.04 -16.53 44.41
CA PRO A 258 -17.86 -17.63 44.88
C PRO A 258 -19.34 -17.37 44.53
N GLY A 259 -19.91 -18.18 43.63
CA GLY A 259 -21.32 -18.09 43.21
C GLY A 259 -21.57 -18.05 41.70
N PHE A 260 -20.55 -18.35 40.89
CA PHE A 260 -20.65 -18.22 39.43
C PHE A 260 -21.67 -19.19 38.78
N ASP A 261 -22.56 -18.62 37.97
CA ASP A 261 -23.55 -19.35 37.18
C ASP A 261 -22.89 -20.15 36.05
N TRP A 262 -23.17 -21.46 35.99
CA TRP A 262 -22.76 -22.37 34.90
C TRP A 262 -23.11 -21.84 33.51
N LEU A 263 -24.15 -21.01 33.42
CA LEU A 263 -24.65 -20.38 32.21
C LEU A 263 -23.61 -19.42 31.59
N ILE A 264 -22.84 -18.69 32.41
CA ILE A 264 -21.80 -17.77 31.92
C ILE A 264 -20.60 -18.55 31.35
N LEU A 265 -20.24 -19.69 31.95
CA LEU A 265 -19.16 -20.56 31.46
C LEU A 265 -19.46 -21.14 30.08
N ILE A 266 -20.72 -21.50 29.81
CA ILE A 266 -21.18 -22.01 28.50
C ILE A 266 -20.94 -20.99 27.39
N PHE A 267 -20.99 -19.68 27.68
CA PHE A 267 -20.68 -18.63 26.70
C PHE A 267 -19.21 -18.24 26.72
N PHE A 268 -18.60 -18.15 27.90
CA PHE A 268 -17.22 -17.69 28.05
C PHE A 268 -16.21 -18.68 27.46
N ILE A 269 -16.39 -20.00 27.64
CA ILE A 269 -15.43 -20.99 27.14
C ILE A 269 -15.37 -20.99 25.60
N PRO A 270 -16.48 -21.11 24.85
CA PRO A 270 -16.44 -21.03 23.39
C PRO A 270 -15.94 -19.68 22.89
N PHE A 271 -16.39 -18.57 23.49
CA PHE A 271 -15.90 -17.24 23.16
C PHE A 271 -14.40 -17.12 23.37
N SER A 272 -13.90 -17.59 24.50
CA SER A 272 -12.48 -17.58 24.85
C SER A 272 -11.64 -18.38 23.86
N VAL A 273 -12.06 -19.59 23.51
CA VAL A 273 -11.34 -20.43 22.54
C VAL A 273 -11.32 -19.77 21.16
N LEU A 274 -12.46 -19.23 20.70
CA LEU A 274 -12.54 -18.55 19.41
C LEU A 274 -11.75 -17.25 19.39
N PHE A 275 -11.90 -16.42 20.43
CA PHE A 275 -11.22 -15.14 20.57
C PHE A 275 -9.70 -15.32 20.67
N LEU A 276 -9.22 -16.19 21.57
CA LEU A 276 -7.80 -16.47 21.70
C LEU A 276 -7.26 -17.14 20.44
N GLY A 277 -7.98 -18.09 19.86
CA GLY A 277 -7.59 -18.76 18.63
C GLY A 277 -7.42 -17.77 17.47
N PHE A 278 -8.44 -16.96 17.22
CA PHE A 278 -8.43 -15.95 16.17
C PHE A 278 -7.38 -14.86 16.42
N THR A 279 -7.32 -14.33 17.64
CA THR A 279 -6.34 -13.29 18.02
C THR A 279 -4.91 -13.82 17.92
N SER A 280 -4.64 -15.05 18.38
CA SER A 280 -3.32 -15.67 18.26
C SER A 280 -2.92 -15.83 16.82
N LEU A 281 -3.82 -16.38 16.00
CA LEU A 281 -3.57 -16.58 14.58
C LEU A 281 -3.30 -15.24 13.91
N PHE A 282 -4.18 -14.25 14.09
CA PHE A 282 -4.04 -12.92 13.52
C PHE A 282 -2.74 -12.21 13.95
N MET A 283 -2.39 -12.26 15.23
CA MET A 283 -1.15 -11.65 15.74
C MET A 283 0.10 -12.33 15.19
N ILE A 284 0.09 -13.65 15.08
CA ILE A 284 1.17 -14.40 14.44
C ILE A 284 1.32 -13.97 12.98
N PHE A 285 0.20 -13.86 12.26
CA PHE A 285 0.16 -13.42 10.86
C PHE A 285 0.65 -11.98 10.70
N ILE A 286 0.32 -11.05 11.59
CA ILE A 286 0.78 -9.65 11.49
C ILE A 286 2.25 -9.51 11.86
N LEU A 287 2.66 -10.08 12.99
CA LEU A 287 3.98 -9.82 13.57
C LEU A 287 5.11 -10.54 12.85
N PHE A 288 4.82 -11.69 12.27
CA PHE A 288 5.85 -12.56 11.71
C PHE A 288 5.72 -12.75 10.21
N LYS A 289 4.74 -12.15 9.51
CA LYS A 289 4.64 -12.26 8.05
C LYS A 289 5.85 -11.65 7.35
N LYS A 290 6.42 -12.41 6.43
CA LYS A 290 7.43 -11.96 5.47
C LYS A 290 7.03 -12.44 4.08
N THR A 291 6.80 -11.50 3.16
CA THR A 291 6.66 -11.80 1.73
C THR A 291 8.02 -11.65 1.09
N GLU A 292 8.56 -12.74 0.56
CA GLU A 292 9.85 -12.77 -0.14
C GLU A 292 9.62 -13.20 -1.58
N ILE A 293 10.25 -12.48 -2.51
CA ILE A 293 10.31 -12.90 -3.92
C ILE A 293 11.69 -13.49 -4.14
N ILE A 294 11.76 -14.70 -4.66
CA ILE A 294 13.03 -15.30 -5.09
C ILE A 294 13.01 -15.34 -6.60
N VAL A 295 14.03 -14.77 -7.22
CA VAL A 295 14.12 -14.63 -8.67
C VAL A 295 15.36 -15.36 -9.14
N ASN A 296 15.18 -16.19 -10.16
CA ASN A 296 16.26 -16.76 -10.94
C ASN A 296 15.97 -16.56 -12.44
N ARG A 297 16.83 -17.07 -13.31
CA ARG A 297 16.68 -16.89 -14.77
C ARG A 297 15.46 -17.62 -15.35
N SER A 298 14.91 -18.61 -14.65
CA SER A 298 13.86 -19.49 -15.17
C SER A 298 12.47 -19.24 -14.57
N GLU A 299 12.42 -18.74 -13.34
CA GLU A 299 11.18 -18.58 -12.58
C GLU A 299 11.28 -17.47 -11.53
N ILE A 300 10.10 -17.02 -11.12
CA ILE A 300 9.86 -16.12 -10.00
C ILE A 300 9.07 -16.92 -8.97
N VAL A 301 9.58 -17.00 -7.76
CA VAL A 301 8.95 -17.72 -6.65
C VAL A 301 8.49 -16.72 -5.61
N PHE A 302 7.17 -16.54 -5.50
CA PHE A 302 6.57 -15.83 -4.39
C PHE A 302 6.49 -16.75 -3.20
N ARG A 303 7.25 -16.42 -2.15
CA ARG A 303 7.26 -17.18 -0.91
C ARG A 303 6.56 -16.37 0.16
N TYR A 304 5.38 -16.86 0.55
CA TYR A 304 4.79 -16.48 1.82
C TYR A 304 5.50 -17.25 2.92
N SER A 305 6.19 -16.52 3.79
CA SER A 305 6.92 -17.09 4.91
C SER A 305 6.59 -16.36 6.19
N THR A 306 6.93 -16.98 7.31
CA THR A 306 6.91 -16.31 8.60
C THR A 306 8.31 -16.25 9.19
N ASN A 307 8.58 -15.28 10.04
CA ASN A 307 9.84 -15.17 10.78
C ASN A 307 10.02 -16.30 11.80
N ILE A 308 8.97 -17.10 12.07
CA ILE A 308 9.04 -18.28 12.94
C ILE A 308 9.33 -19.51 12.06
N PRO A 309 10.48 -20.19 12.21
CA PRO A 309 10.89 -21.28 11.30
C PRO A 309 9.88 -22.42 11.19
N ILE A 310 9.35 -22.89 12.33
CA ILE A 310 8.39 -24.00 12.38
C ILE A 310 7.09 -23.64 11.65
N LEU A 311 6.57 -22.44 11.92
CA LEU A 311 5.35 -21.96 11.30
C LEU A 311 5.56 -21.66 9.81
N SER A 312 6.74 -21.15 9.43
CA SER A 312 7.12 -20.98 8.04
C SER A 312 7.20 -22.30 7.30
N SER A 313 7.56 -23.40 7.96
CA SER A 313 7.55 -24.74 7.36
C SER A 313 6.13 -25.27 7.16
N LEU A 314 5.22 -25.00 8.11
CA LEU A 314 3.83 -25.46 8.05
C LEU A 314 2.96 -24.64 7.09
N LEU A 315 3.18 -23.32 7.04
CA LEU A 315 2.45 -22.37 6.22
C LEU A 315 3.21 -21.99 4.94
N LYS A 316 4.28 -22.71 4.60
CA LYS A 316 5.08 -22.42 3.40
C LYS A 316 4.18 -22.53 2.20
N LYS A 317 3.82 -21.39 1.62
CA LYS A 317 3.11 -21.36 0.35
C LYS A 317 3.99 -20.68 -0.67
N GLU A 318 4.27 -21.40 -1.73
CA GLU A 318 5.00 -20.89 -2.88
C GLU A 318 4.04 -20.77 -4.05
N ARG A 319 4.11 -19.64 -4.74
CA ARG A 319 3.55 -19.50 -6.08
C ARG A 319 4.71 -19.28 -7.02
N ARG A 320 4.79 -20.10 -8.07
CA ARG A 320 5.89 -20.05 -9.03
C ARG A 320 5.36 -19.54 -10.35
N VAL A 321 6.08 -18.62 -10.97
CA VAL A 321 5.74 -18.09 -12.28
C VAL A 321 6.96 -18.29 -13.15
N SER A 322 6.81 -19.06 -14.23
CA SER A 322 7.90 -19.28 -15.17
C SER A 322 8.24 -17.98 -15.91
N ALA A 323 9.53 -17.68 -16.06
CA ALA A 323 10.02 -16.54 -16.83
C ALA A 323 9.44 -16.50 -18.25
N GLN A 324 9.21 -17.66 -18.87
CA GLN A 324 8.62 -17.75 -20.22
C GLN A 324 7.20 -17.21 -20.29
N SER A 325 6.44 -17.37 -19.20
CA SER A 325 5.07 -16.87 -19.06
C SER A 325 4.99 -15.39 -18.70
N VAL A 326 6.09 -14.81 -18.19
CA VAL A 326 6.18 -13.40 -17.85
C VAL A 326 6.40 -12.61 -19.13
N ARG A 327 5.55 -11.61 -19.32
CA ARG A 327 5.70 -10.62 -20.37
C ARG A 327 6.59 -9.48 -19.89
N GLN A 328 6.15 -8.82 -18.83
CA GLN A 328 6.76 -7.63 -18.26
C GLN A 328 6.55 -7.58 -16.75
N ILE A 329 7.38 -6.79 -16.10
CA ILE A 329 7.18 -6.35 -14.73
C ILE A 329 6.83 -4.87 -14.83
N ARG A 330 5.80 -4.44 -14.11
CA ARG A 330 5.27 -3.08 -14.24
C ARG A 330 5.11 -2.43 -12.89
N THR A 331 5.49 -1.16 -12.81
CA THR A 331 5.13 -0.31 -11.68
C THR A 331 3.92 0.55 -12.03
N LEU A 332 2.90 0.52 -11.18
CA LEU A 332 1.67 1.28 -11.35
C LEU A 332 1.53 2.26 -10.20
N ARG A 333 1.32 3.54 -10.51
CA ARG A 333 0.86 4.55 -9.56
C ARG A 333 -0.58 4.90 -9.89
N VAL A 334 -1.48 4.49 -9.02
CA VAL A 334 -2.92 4.39 -9.29
C VAL A 334 -3.72 5.22 -8.28
N GLU A 335 -5.01 4.91 -8.16
CA GLU A 335 -5.98 5.64 -7.35
C GLU A 335 -5.45 5.90 -5.92
N GLU A 336 -5.80 7.07 -5.38
CA GLU A 336 -5.33 7.55 -4.07
C GLU A 336 -3.79 7.63 -3.93
N ASP A 337 -3.02 7.63 -5.02
CA ASP A 337 -1.54 7.56 -5.08
C ASP A 337 -0.94 6.20 -4.63
N MET A 338 -1.73 5.13 -4.69
CA MET A 338 -1.22 3.79 -4.35
C MET A 338 -0.20 3.34 -5.38
N GLN A 339 0.85 2.65 -4.95
CA GLN A 339 1.92 2.20 -5.81
C GLN A 339 1.98 0.68 -5.80
N ILE A 340 2.00 0.06 -6.97
CA ILE A 340 1.85 -1.40 -7.10
C ILE A 340 2.93 -1.92 -8.03
N LEU A 341 3.64 -2.97 -7.61
CA LEU A 341 4.52 -3.74 -8.49
C LEU A 341 3.76 -4.98 -8.96
N CYS A 342 3.68 -5.14 -10.28
CA CYS A 342 2.89 -6.19 -10.92
C CYS A 342 3.75 -7.06 -11.81
N ILE A 343 3.38 -8.35 -11.92
CA ILE A 343 3.84 -9.23 -12.99
C ILE A 343 2.73 -9.37 -14.00
N VAL A 344 3.07 -9.13 -15.25
CA VAL A 344 2.14 -9.29 -16.37
C VAL A 344 2.44 -10.59 -17.07
N LEU A 345 1.40 -11.41 -17.24
CA LEU A 345 1.50 -12.69 -17.92
C LEU A 345 1.12 -12.54 -19.39
N LYS A 346 1.83 -13.26 -20.26
CA LYS A 346 1.52 -13.35 -21.70
C LYS A 346 0.17 -14.02 -21.92
N GLU A 347 -0.57 -13.61 -22.95
CA GLU A 347 -1.83 -14.23 -23.38
C GLU A 347 -1.74 -15.77 -23.49
N THR A 348 -0.61 -16.27 -23.99
CA THR A 348 -0.31 -17.69 -24.20
C THR A 348 -0.03 -18.47 -22.91
N SER A 349 0.09 -17.80 -21.77
CA SER A 349 0.36 -18.47 -20.48
C SER A 349 -0.79 -19.41 -20.11
N VAL A 350 -0.51 -20.61 -19.60
CA VAL A 350 -1.57 -21.52 -19.15
C VAL A 350 -2.10 -21.00 -17.81
N PRO A 351 -3.42 -20.86 -17.62
CA PRO A 351 -3.95 -20.40 -16.34
C PRO A 351 -3.67 -21.48 -15.29
N GLU A 352 -2.86 -21.14 -14.29
CA GLU A 352 -2.68 -22.02 -13.14
C GLU A 352 -4.02 -22.20 -12.41
N LYS A 353 -4.30 -23.42 -11.96
CA LYS A 353 -5.47 -23.68 -11.11
C LYS A 353 -5.34 -22.84 -9.85
N LYS A 354 -6.23 -21.84 -9.71
CA LYS A 354 -6.31 -21.00 -8.52
C LYS A 354 -6.55 -21.87 -7.30
N SER A 355 -5.55 -21.98 -6.43
CA SER A 355 -5.69 -22.53 -5.09
C SER A 355 -6.50 -21.56 -4.24
N ILE A 356 -7.26 -22.07 -3.26
CA ILE A 356 -8.00 -21.21 -2.31
C ILE A 356 -7.06 -20.15 -1.73
N LEU A 357 -5.88 -20.55 -1.24
CA LEU A 357 -4.91 -19.64 -0.66
C LEU A 357 -4.22 -18.71 -1.67
N ASP A 358 -4.50 -18.81 -2.97
CA ASP A 358 -4.00 -17.83 -3.95
C ASP A 358 -4.66 -16.48 -3.75
N PHE A 359 -5.80 -16.40 -3.03
CA PHE A 359 -6.34 -15.12 -2.59
C PHE A 359 -5.29 -14.28 -1.86
N LEU A 360 -4.32 -14.88 -1.16
CA LEU A 360 -3.26 -14.16 -0.44
C LEU A 360 -2.31 -13.38 -1.36
N TYR A 361 -2.23 -13.79 -2.63
CA TYR A 361 -1.46 -13.14 -3.69
C TYR A 361 -2.48 -12.44 -4.60
N ASN A 362 -2.43 -11.11 -4.71
CA ASN A 362 -3.45 -10.28 -5.40
C ASN A 362 -4.63 -9.77 -4.53
N ILE A 363 -4.49 -9.70 -3.20
CA ILE A 363 -5.35 -8.83 -2.37
C ILE A 363 -4.93 -7.38 -2.63
N GLN A 364 -5.47 -6.79 -3.68
CA GLN A 364 -5.32 -5.37 -3.94
C GLN A 364 -6.60 -4.63 -3.62
N THR A 365 -6.43 -3.39 -3.21
CA THR A 365 -7.52 -2.44 -3.03
C THR A 365 -8.08 -1.94 -4.36
N VAL A 366 -7.37 -2.18 -5.47
CA VAL A 366 -7.66 -1.65 -6.81
C VAL A 366 -7.86 -2.77 -7.82
N SER A 367 -8.78 -2.54 -8.76
CA SER A 367 -8.95 -3.35 -9.96
C SER A 367 -7.75 -3.19 -10.91
N LEU A 368 -7.03 -4.29 -11.15
CA LEU A 368 -5.97 -4.35 -12.17
C LEU A 368 -6.51 -4.71 -13.56
N SER A 369 -7.68 -5.33 -13.67
CA SER A 369 -8.19 -5.81 -14.95
C SER A 369 -8.37 -4.68 -15.96
N ASP A 370 -8.79 -3.52 -15.49
CA ASP A 370 -9.04 -2.34 -16.33
C ASP A 370 -7.73 -1.72 -16.85
N LYS A 371 -6.61 -2.08 -16.21
CA LYS A 371 -5.24 -1.62 -16.50
C LYS A 371 -4.45 -2.60 -17.38
N MET A 372 -5.06 -3.71 -17.80
CA MET A 372 -4.45 -4.67 -18.72
C MET A 372 -4.49 -4.14 -20.17
N PHE A 373 -3.46 -4.44 -20.96
CA PHE A 373 -3.41 -4.21 -22.40
C PHE A 373 -3.87 -5.44 -23.18
N SER A 374 -4.14 -5.29 -24.48
CA SER A 374 -4.75 -6.34 -25.32
C SER A 374 -4.00 -7.67 -25.33
N GLN A 375 -2.67 -7.62 -25.24
CA GLN A 375 -1.79 -8.81 -25.23
C GLN A 375 -1.50 -9.36 -23.82
N ASP A 376 -2.07 -8.75 -22.78
CA ASP A 376 -1.92 -9.20 -21.40
C ASP A 376 -3.00 -10.22 -21.04
N LYS A 377 -2.61 -11.36 -20.47
CA LYS A 377 -3.58 -12.34 -19.98
C LYS A 377 -4.14 -11.99 -18.61
N ASP A 378 -3.22 -11.69 -17.71
CA ASP A 378 -3.48 -11.49 -16.30
C ASP A 378 -2.36 -10.62 -15.73
N MET A 379 -2.70 -9.87 -14.69
CA MET A 379 -1.78 -8.98 -14.00
C MET A 379 -1.83 -9.29 -12.51
N LEU A 380 -0.67 -9.70 -11.98
CA LEU A 380 -0.54 -10.17 -10.61
C LEU A 380 0.17 -9.11 -9.77
N GLY A 381 -0.52 -8.51 -8.81
CA GLY A 381 0.12 -7.63 -7.83
C GLY A 381 0.99 -8.42 -6.87
N ILE A 382 2.25 -8.04 -6.83
CA ILE A 382 3.23 -8.61 -5.92
C ILE A 382 3.28 -7.82 -4.63
N TRP A 383 3.40 -6.50 -4.77
CA TRP A 383 3.51 -5.56 -3.66
C TRP A 383 2.62 -4.36 -3.93
N THR A 384 1.89 -3.97 -2.89
CA THR A 384 1.08 -2.76 -2.87
C THR A 384 1.60 -1.89 -1.73
N ILE A 385 2.10 -0.72 -2.09
CA ILE A 385 2.52 0.31 -1.15
C ILE A 385 1.36 1.30 -1.02
N PRO A 386 0.70 1.34 0.13
CA PRO A 386 -0.35 2.30 0.38
C PRO A 386 0.22 3.73 0.46
N SER A 387 -0.62 4.68 0.09
CA SER A 387 -0.24 6.10 0.08
C SER A 387 -0.09 6.67 1.47
N TRP A 388 0.78 7.68 1.61
CA TRP A 388 0.88 8.50 2.82
C TRP A 388 1.27 7.73 4.08
N ILE A 389 2.08 6.69 3.94
CA ILE A 389 2.66 5.94 5.05
C ILE A 389 4.19 6.05 4.98
N ASN A 390 4.83 6.21 6.14
CA ASN A 390 6.29 6.15 6.23
C ASN A 390 6.74 4.70 5.99
N GLY A 391 7.17 4.41 4.77
CA GLY A 391 7.33 3.05 4.24
C GLY A 391 8.25 3.01 3.02
N PRO A 392 8.32 1.85 2.34
CA PRO A 392 8.91 1.80 1.01
C PRO A 392 8.18 2.78 0.07
N SER A 393 8.88 3.26 -0.95
CA SER A 393 8.43 4.29 -1.87
C SER A 393 8.41 3.80 -3.33
N HIS A 394 8.05 4.68 -4.26
CA HIS A 394 7.94 4.30 -5.67
C HIS A 394 9.32 3.91 -6.24
N SER A 395 10.39 4.59 -5.81
CA SER A 395 11.75 4.27 -6.23
C SER A 395 12.16 2.86 -5.83
N ASP A 396 11.67 2.36 -4.70
CA ASP A 396 11.95 1.01 -4.22
C ASP A 396 11.25 -0.05 -5.10
N LEU A 397 10.04 0.26 -5.59
CA LEU A 397 9.35 -0.61 -6.54
C LEU A 397 10.04 -0.61 -7.91
N VAL A 398 10.46 0.55 -8.42
CA VAL A 398 11.17 0.67 -9.70
C VAL A 398 12.55 -0.01 -9.63
N TYR A 399 13.25 0.12 -8.49
CA TYR A 399 14.48 -0.62 -8.26
C TYR A 399 14.22 -2.13 -8.25
N ALA A 400 13.17 -2.59 -7.56
CA ALA A 400 12.81 -4.01 -7.53
C ALA A 400 12.41 -4.54 -8.92
N GLU A 401 11.61 -3.79 -9.68
CA GLU A 401 11.25 -4.05 -11.07
C GLU A 401 12.50 -4.33 -11.91
N LYS A 402 13.42 -3.34 -11.99
CA LYS A 402 14.65 -3.48 -12.78
C LYS A 402 15.54 -4.61 -12.30
N LEU A 403 15.58 -4.88 -10.98
CA LEU A 403 16.36 -6.00 -10.45
C LEU A 403 15.76 -7.35 -10.88
N ILE A 404 14.44 -7.50 -10.81
CA ILE A 404 13.75 -8.74 -11.21
C ILE A 404 13.89 -8.95 -12.73
N GLU A 405 13.66 -7.91 -13.54
CA GLU A 405 13.81 -7.96 -15.01
C GLU A 405 15.20 -8.43 -15.41
N ASN A 406 16.25 -7.82 -14.83
CA ASN A 406 17.63 -8.18 -15.08
C ASN A 406 17.93 -9.65 -14.71
N LYS A 407 17.41 -10.12 -13.57
CA LYS A 407 17.66 -11.49 -13.08
C LYS A 407 16.93 -12.55 -13.90
N LEU A 408 15.75 -12.23 -14.44
CA LEU A 408 15.02 -13.09 -15.38
C LEU A 408 15.57 -13.04 -16.80
N SER A 409 16.40 -12.04 -17.11
CA SER A 409 16.87 -11.78 -18.48
C SER A 409 15.69 -11.58 -19.43
N LEU A 410 14.65 -10.87 -18.97
CA LEU A 410 13.57 -10.44 -19.83
C LEU A 410 14.13 -9.43 -20.83
N GLU A 411 13.90 -9.65 -22.12
CA GLU A 411 14.11 -8.59 -23.11
C GLU A 411 13.13 -7.47 -22.80
N GLU A 412 13.64 -6.23 -22.69
CA GLU A 412 12.83 -5.06 -22.40
C GLU A 412 11.88 -4.83 -23.60
N GLU A 413 10.69 -5.41 -23.52
CA GLU A 413 9.67 -5.30 -24.56
C GLU A 413 9.17 -3.84 -24.54
N ASN A 414 9.63 -3.02 -25.48
CA ASN A 414 9.17 -1.64 -25.58
C ASN A 414 7.78 -1.63 -26.21
N LEU A 415 6.76 -1.38 -25.39
CA LEU A 415 5.40 -1.19 -25.86
C LEU A 415 5.32 0.04 -26.75
N THR A 416 4.49 -0.06 -27.78
CA THR A 416 4.08 1.05 -28.64
C THR A 416 2.59 1.28 -28.47
N TYR A 417 2.09 2.43 -28.93
CA TYR A 417 0.65 2.70 -28.90
C TYR A 417 -0.18 1.60 -29.58
N GLN A 418 0.33 0.99 -30.66
CA GLN A 418 -0.36 -0.11 -31.35
C GLN A 418 -0.42 -1.40 -30.52
N SER A 419 0.57 -1.65 -29.67
CA SER A 419 0.60 -2.85 -28.82
C SER A 419 -0.33 -2.77 -27.60
N ILE A 420 -0.84 -1.57 -27.28
CA ILE A 420 -1.70 -1.34 -26.12
C ILE A 420 -3.18 -1.09 -26.46
N LEU A 421 -3.48 -0.87 -27.75
CA LEU A 421 -4.84 -0.98 -28.30
C LEU A 421 -5.31 -2.44 -28.19
#